data_AF-A0AA34X100-F1
#
_entry.id   AF-A0AA34X100-F1
#
_cell.length_a   1.000
_cell.length_b   1.000
_cell.length_c   1.000
_cell.angle_alpha   90.00
_cell.angle_beta   90.00
_cell.angle_gamma   90.00
#
_symmetry.space_group_name_H-M   'P 1'
#
loop_
_entity.id
_entity.type
_entity.pdbx_description
1 polymer ?
#
loop_
_entity_poly.entity_id
_entity_poly.type
_entity_poly.pdbx_seq_one_letter_code
_entity_poly.pdbx_strand_id
1 'polypeptide(L)'
;MRAVLLADLEQGARALLARPDCDWPDLAAMMIAQAHLADKYRKRTGRVHPDWGNGTLHDRAIRLPRAPIRYPTPEGFHHALSVLLQTYIASRHQNR
;
A
#
# COMPACT_ATOMS: atom_id res chain seq x y z
N MET A 1 -5.40 -1.04 10.31
CA MET A 1 -5.10 -1.75 9.05
C MET A 1 -5.10 -3.22 9.35
N ARG A 2 -5.60 -4.04 8.42
CA ARG A 2 -5.58 -5.50 8.53
C ARG A 2 -4.14 -6.03 8.40
N ALA A 3 -3.92 -7.31 8.70
CA ALA A 3 -2.61 -7.94 8.53
C ALA A 3 -2.13 -7.78 7.08
N VAL A 4 -0.84 -7.43 6.92
CA VAL A 4 -0.19 -7.29 5.61
C VAL A 4 0.33 -8.66 5.18
N LEU A 5 -0.10 -9.10 4.00
CA LEU A 5 0.31 -10.33 3.33
C LEU A 5 1.30 -10.02 2.19
N LEU A 6 1.95 -11.05 1.66
CA LEU A 6 2.88 -10.88 0.53
C LEU A 6 2.18 -10.29 -0.71
N ALA A 7 0.94 -10.69 -0.97
CA ALA A 7 0.14 -10.13 -2.06
C ALA A 7 -0.17 -8.64 -1.88
N ASP A 8 -0.27 -8.14 -0.63
CA ASP A 8 -0.41 -6.71 -0.38
C ASP A 8 0.87 -5.95 -0.79
N LEU A 9 2.04 -6.50 -0.42
CA LEU A 9 3.34 -5.91 -0.73
C LEU A 9 3.59 -5.86 -2.23
N GLU A 10 3.25 -6.92 -2.95
CA GLU A 10 3.36 -6.96 -4.41
C GLU A 10 2.49 -5.87 -5.06
N GLN A 11 1.21 -5.75 -4.67
CA GLN A 11 0.33 -4.73 -5.24
C GLN A 11 0.77 -3.31 -4.86
N GLY A 12 1.25 -3.11 -3.62
CA GLY A 12 1.78 -1.83 -3.18
C GLY A 12 3.03 -1.42 -3.96
N ALA A 13 4.00 -2.32 -4.13
CA ALA A 13 5.21 -2.06 -4.90
C ALA A 13 4.88 -1.74 -6.37
N ARG A 14 3.89 -2.43 -6.96
CA ARG A 14 3.40 -2.12 -8.32
C ARG A 14 2.72 -0.75 -8.42
N ALA A 15 2.05 -0.29 -7.35
CA ALA A 15 1.49 1.06 -7.30
C ALA A 15 2.59 2.12 -7.27
N LEU A 16 3.69 1.86 -6.54
CA LEU A 16 4.87 2.74 -6.54
C LEU A 16 5.51 2.80 -7.93
N LEU A 17 5.76 1.66 -8.56
CA LEU A 17 6.35 1.58 -9.91
C LEU A 17 5.54 2.29 -11.02
N ALA A 18 4.27 2.62 -10.77
CA ALA A 18 3.48 3.41 -11.70
C ALA A 18 3.79 4.92 -11.65
N ARG A 19 4.72 5.34 -10.78
CA ARG A 19 5.12 6.73 -10.54
C ARG A 19 6.64 6.91 -10.54
N PRO A 20 7.13 8.15 -10.74
CA PRO A 20 8.52 8.51 -10.48
C PRO A 20 8.95 8.10 -9.06
N ASP A 21 10.19 7.66 -8.93
CA ASP A 21 10.78 7.17 -7.67
C ASP A 21 10.82 8.21 -6.56
N CYS A 22 10.95 9.50 -6.90
CA CYS A 22 10.88 10.60 -5.93
C CYS A 22 9.55 10.65 -5.16
N ASP A 23 8.45 10.13 -5.73
CA ASP A 23 7.12 10.15 -5.10
C ASP A 23 6.85 8.92 -4.22
N TRP A 24 7.73 7.91 -4.26
CA TRP A 24 7.44 6.61 -3.66
C TRP A 24 7.26 6.65 -2.14
N PRO A 25 8.10 7.36 -1.35
CA PRO A 25 7.92 7.42 0.10
C PRO A 25 6.56 8.00 0.50
N ASP A 26 6.15 9.10 -0.14
CA ASP A 26 4.89 9.78 0.14
C ASP A 26 3.69 8.93 -0.29
N LEU A 27 3.77 8.29 -1.46
CA LEU A 27 2.75 7.36 -1.94
C LEU A 27 2.60 6.15 -1.02
N ALA A 28 3.70 5.57 -0.54
CA ALA A 28 3.68 4.46 0.41
C ALA A 28 3.02 4.87 1.74
N ALA A 29 3.42 6.03 2.30
CA ALA A 29 2.89 6.55 3.55
C ALA A 29 1.37 6.81 3.45
N MET A 30 0.94 7.42 2.34
CA MET A 30 -0.46 7.70 2.04
C MET A 30 -1.29 6.41 1.92
N MET A 31 -0.80 5.39 1.20
CA MET A 31 -1.49 4.11 1.07
C MET A 31 -1.69 3.44 2.43
N ILE A 32 -0.64 3.39 3.25
CA ILE A 32 -0.67 2.79 4.58
C ILE A 32 -1.66 3.56 5.47
N ALA A 33 -1.56 4.89 5.54
CA ALA A 33 -2.46 5.72 6.33
C ALA A 33 -3.94 5.54 5.92
N GLN A 34 -4.24 5.55 4.62
CA GLN A 34 -5.60 5.35 4.13
C GLN A 34 -6.13 3.93 4.41
N ALA A 35 -5.30 2.89 4.29
CA ALA A 35 -5.68 1.54 4.68
C ALA A 35 -5.93 1.43 6.21
N HIS A 36 -5.19 2.17 7.03
CA HIS A 36 -5.47 2.29 8.46
C HIS A 36 -6.82 2.95 8.73
N LEU A 37 -7.12 4.08 8.09
CA LEU A 37 -8.37 4.80 8.25
C LEU A 37 -9.58 4.00 7.73
N ALA A 38 -9.42 3.32 6.59
CA ALA A 38 -10.45 2.46 6.02
C ALA A 38 -10.80 1.28 6.95
N ASP A 39 -9.81 0.68 7.61
CA ASP A 39 -10.06 -0.37 8.61
C ASP A 39 -10.81 0.18 9.85
N LYS A 40 -10.46 1.39 10.31
CA LYS A 40 -11.19 2.07 11.39
C LYS A 40 -12.64 2.37 10.97
N TYR A 41 -12.85 2.88 9.77
CA TYR A 41 -14.18 3.16 9.22
C TYR A 41 -15.02 1.89 9.14
N ARG A 42 -14.46 0.80 8.61
CA ARG A 42 -15.13 -0.50 8.52
C ARG A 42 -15.52 -1.04 9.89
N LYS A 43 -14.62 -0.96 10.88
CA LYS A 43 -14.91 -1.39 12.26
C LYS A 43 -16.04 -0.57 12.90
N ARG A 44 -16.13 0.72 12.60
CA ARG A 44 -17.15 1.61 13.15
C ARG A 44 -18.51 1.48 12.46
N THR A 45 -18.53 1.29 11.15
CA THR A 45 -19.75 1.39 10.32
C THR A 45 -20.24 0.05 9.78
N GLY A 46 -19.41 -1.00 9.86
CA GLY A 46 -19.66 -2.29 9.20
C GLY A 46 -19.49 -2.25 7.67
N ARG A 47 -19.22 -1.09 7.07
CA ARG A 47 -19.16 -0.89 5.61
C ARG A 47 -17.73 -0.66 5.11
N VAL A 48 -17.48 -1.02 3.85
CA VAL A 48 -16.24 -0.69 3.16
C VAL A 48 -16.16 0.83 2.93
N HIS A 49 -14.99 1.44 3.08
CA HIS A 49 -14.82 2.86 2.78
C HIS A 49 -14.93 3.07 1.25
N PRO A 50 -15.75 4.01 0.75
CA PRO A 50 -15.99 4.18 -0.68
C PRO A 50 -14.70 4.41 -1.48
N ASP A 51 -13.85 5.32 -1.00
CA ASP A 51 -12.62 5.68 -1.71
C ASP A 51 -11.41 4.79 -1.37
N TRP A 52 -11.24 4.43 -0.10
CA TRP A 52 -10.02 3.80 0.42
C TRP A 52 -10.10 2.28 0.56
N GLY A 53 -11.28 1.70 0.37
CA GLY A 53 -11.49 0.25 0.39
C GLY A 53 -11.72 -0.33 1.78
N ASN A 54 -11.40 -1.61 1.94
CA ASN A 54 -11.80 -2.45 3.07
C ASN A 54 -10.81 -2.45 4.25
N GLY A 55 -9.73 -1.67 4.14
CA GLY A 55 -8.70 -1.54 5.18
C GLY A 55 -7.55 -2.55 5.08
N THR A 56 -7.45 -3.29 3.98
CA THR A 56 -6.22 -3.95 3.53
C THR A 56 -5.37 -2.98 2.71
N LEU A 57 -4.05 -3.20 2.69
CA LEU A 57 -3.15 -2.45 1.83
C LEU A 57 -3.36 -2.84 0.35
N HIS A 58 -3.69 -4.10 0.07
CA HIS A 58 -4.05 -4.61 -1.25
C HIS A 58 -5.21 -3.83 -1.87
N ASP A 59 -6.38 -3.77 -1.20
CA ASP A 59 -7.55 -3.06 -1.74
C ASP A 59 -7.25 -1.57 -1.95
N ARG A 60 -6.42 -0.97 -1.09
CA ARG A 60 -5.99 0.41 -1.32
C ARG A 60 -5.12 0.56 -2.56
N ALA A 61 -4.13 -0.33 -2.73
CA ALA A 61 -3.19 -0.31 -3.84
C ALA A 61 -3.86 -0.62 -5.19
N ILE A 62 -4.85 -1.53 -5.22
CA ILE A 62 -5.51 -1.90 -6.48
C ILE A 62 -6.36 -0.78 -7.09
N ARG A 63 -6.75 0.19 -6.25
CA ARG A 63 -7.50 1.41 -6.62
C ARG A 63 -6.62 2.54 -7.15
N LEU A 64 -5.30 2.33 -7.21
CA LEU A 64 -4.34 3.25 -7.81
C LEU A 64 -3.88 2.73 -9.18
N PRO A 65 -3.36 3.61 -10.05
CA PRO A 65 -2.54 3.16 -11.18
C PRO A 65 -1.44 2.23 -10.67
N ARG A 66 -1.25 1.11 -11.38
CA ARG A 66 -0.23 0.10 -11.04
C ARG A 66 0.52 -0.29 -12.30
N ALA A 67 1.82 -0.53 -12.15
CA ALA A 67 2.61 -1.15 -13.18
C ALA A 67 2.05 -2.55 -13.52
N PRO A 68 2.05 -2.96 -14.80
CA PRO A 68 1.65 -4.32 -15.19
C PRO A 68 2.61 -5.37 -14.59
N ILE A 69 2.11 -6.58 -14.35
CA ILE A 69 2.99 -7.71 -14.01
C ILE A 69 3.79 -8.04 -15.27
N ARG A 70 5.12 -8.06 -15.16
CA ARG A 70 6.03 -8.45 -16.24
C ARG A 70 7.01 -9.49 -15.71
N TYR A 71 7.42 -10.38 -16.60
CA TYR A 71 8.50 -11.33 -16.40
C TYR A 71 9.59 -11.04 -17.45
N PRO A 72 10.87 -10.87 -17.05
CA PRO A 72 11.38 -10.89 -15.68
C PRO A 72 10.87 -9.69 -14.84
N THR A 73 11.07 -9.77 -13.53
CA THR A 73 10.69 -8.71 -12.58
C THR A 73 11.21 -7.35 -13.05
N PRO A 74 10.37 -6.30 -13.14
CA PRO A 74 10.80 -4.99 -13.61
C PRO A 74 11.96 -4.40 -12.80
N GLU A 75 12.80 -3.62 -13.48
CA GLU A 75 13.77 -2.76 -12.82
C GLU A 75 13.07 -1.85 -11.81
N GLY A 76 13.70 -1.63 -10.65
CA GLY A 76 13.13 -0.84 -9.56
C GLY A 76 12.12 -1.57 -8.66
N PHE A 77 11.62 -2.77 -9.01
CA PHE A 77 10.63 -3.48 -8.17
C PHE A 77 11.15 -3.78 -6.76
N HIS A 78 12.40 -4.25 -6.64
CA HIS A 78 13.02 -4.51 -5.34
C HIS A 78 13.21 -3.22 -4.54
N HIS A 79 13.49 -2.09 -5.20
CA HIS A 79 13.60 -0.80 -4.53
C HIS A 79 12.23 -0.31 -4.05
N ALA A 80 11.20 -0.41 -4.89
CA ALA A 80 9.82 -0.08 -4.52
C ALA A 80 9.34 -0.94 -3.33
N LEU A 81 9.63 -2.25 -3.34
CA LEU A 81 9.33 -3.14 -2.24
C LEU A 81 10.07 -2.73 -0.95
N SER A 82 11.36 -2.35 -1.06
CA SER A 82 12.16 -1.87 0.06
C SER A 82 11.55 -0.59 0.67
N VAL A 83 11.21 0.41 -0.15
CA VAL A 83 10.56 1.64 0.29
C VAL A 83 9.26 1.33 1.02
N LEU A 84 8.38 0.51 0.41
CA LEU A 84 7.10 0.15 1.01
C LEU A 84 7.28 -0.55 2.38
N LEU A 85 8.23 -1.47 2.49
CA LEU A 85 8.52 -2.19 3.73
C LEU A 85 9.07 -1.26 4.81
N GLN A 86 10.02 -0.38 4.46
CA GLN A 86 10.57 0.61 5.38
C GLN A 86 9.49 1.53 5.92
N THR A 87 8.62 2.05 5.04
CA THR A 87 7.49 2.90 5.44
C THR A 87 6.51 2.16 6.34
N TYR A 88 6.19 0.90 6.02
CA TYR A 88 5.29 0.08 6.85
C TYR A 88 5.88 -0.24 8.23
N ILE A 89 7.17 -0.56 8.31
CA ILE A 89 7.85 -0.79 9.58
C ILE A 89 7.83 0.49 10.41
N ALA A 90 8.21 1.63 9.82
CA ALA A 90 8.19 2.93 10.49
C ALA A 90 6.79 3.30 11.01
N SER A 91 5.73 3.05 10.23
CA SER A 91 4.35 3.36 10.64
C SER A 91 3.85 2.49 11.79
N ARG A 92 4.42 1.30 12.01
CA ARG A 92 4.10 0.43 13.15
C ARG A 92 4.73 0.93 14.45
N HIS A 93 5.92 1.52 14.38
CA HIS A 93 6.57 2.11 15.55
C HIS A 93 5.81 3.33 16.09
N GLN A 94 5.17 4.10 15.21
CA GLN A 94 4.39 5.30 15.59
C GLN A 94 3.01 4.99 16.18
N ASN A 95 2.49 3.77 15.99
CA ASN A 95 1.16 3.36 16.45
C ASN A 95 1.20 2.36 17.63
N ARG A 96 2.38 2.15 18.24
CA ARG A 96 2.54 1.45 19.51
C ARG A 96 2.62 2.47 20.64
#